data_AF-A0A3P7J9W3-F1
#
_entry.id   AF-A0A3P7J9W3-F1
#
_cell.length_a   1.000
_cell.length_b   1.000
_cell.length_c   1.000
_cell.angle_alpha   90.00
_cell.angle_beta   90.00
_cell.angle_gamma   90.00
#
_symmetry.space_group_name_H-M   'P 1'
#
loop_
_entity.id
_entity.type
_entity.pdbx_description
1 polymer ?
#
loop_
_entity_poly.entity_id
_entity_poly.type
_entity_poly.pdbx_seq_one_letter_code
_entity_poly.pdbx_strand_id
1 'polypeptide(L)'
;VFSTSIRYNADLARGVYPNTIDEYEIGQNIGYGCNAAVYALKVREVQQTGKSRPSLSTNPLRKARRDLQNKYPLALKLMYNFALDMCPRLGDNYLWRSMGAELVPLPGSAQLLNGRMGSRKNTDLPLFYGEFVDFALFFSFRPLPDFHPNIVRVLTAFVDRMPILEDAKLAYPDALPNAPFYEMIINEPRTMFVVMKR
;
A
#
# COMPACT_ATOMS: atom_id res chain seq x y z
N VAL A 1 10.61 -16.62 21.72
CA VAL A 1 10.35 -15.49 22.65
C VAL A 1 11.06 -14.20 22.23
N PHE A 2 12.21 -14.26 21.54
CA PHE A 2 12.93 -13.04 21.12
C PHE A 2 12.29 -12.26 19.95
N SER A 3 11.53 -12.90 19.05
CA SER A 3 10.98 -12.18 17.88
C SER A 3 9.78 -11.29 18.18
N THR A 4 9.10 -11.49 19.32
CA THR A 4 7.88 -10.77 19.73
C THR A 4 8.12 -9.65 20.73
N SER A 5 9.37 -9.46 21.17
CA SER A 5 9.71 -8.43 22.15
C SER A 5 10.25 -7.18 21.46
N ILE A 6 9.62 -6.03 21.72
CA ILE A 6 10.04 -4.71 21.21
C ILE A 6 11.50 -4.41 21.55
N ARG A 7 12.00 -4.93 22.68
CA ARG A 7 13.39 -4.73 23.13
C ARG A 7 14.42 -5.36 22.18
N TYR A 8 14.08 -6.48 21.57
CA TYR A 8 14.98 -7.23 20.68
C TYR A 8 14.63 -7.04 19.20
N ASN A 9 13.44 -6.50 18.94
CA ASN A 9 12.95 -6.25 17.61
C ASN A 9 12.30 -4.87 17.60
N ALA A 10 13.11 -3.85 17.31
CA ALA A 10 12.67 -2.46 17.16
C ALA A 10 11.54 -2.32 16.12
N ASP A 11 11.40 -3.31 15.24
CA ASP A 11 10.29 -3.43 14.30
C ASP A 11 8.94 -3.77 14.95
N LEU A 12 8.86 -4.06 16.25
CA LEU A 12 7.55 -4.11 16.92
C LEU A 12 7.08 -2.77 17.43
N ALA A 13 7.92 -1.72 17.41
CA ALA A 13 7.45 -0.37 17.65
C ALA A 13 6.46 -0.01 16.52
N ARG A 14 5.16 0.02 16.86
CA ARG A 14 4.12 0.60 16.00
C ARG A 14 4.32 2.11 16.00
N GLY A 15 5.16 2.59 15.08
CA GLY A 15 5.13 4.00 14.70
C GLY A 15 3.76 4.31 14.11
N VAL A 16 3.20 5.46 14.46
CA VAL A 16 2.03 5.99 13.74
C VAL A 16 2.55 6.47 12.39
N TYR A 17 2.13 5.84 11.31
CA TYR A 17 2.49 6.23 9.95
C TYR A 17 1.37 7.10 9.37
N PRO A 18 1.70 8.21 8.68
CA PRO A 18 0.74 9.03 7.97
C PRO A 18 -0.13 8.27 6.99
N ASN A 19 -1.37 8.73 6.80
CA ASN A 19 -2.34 8.16 5.86
C ASN A 19 -2.59 9.08 4.64
N THR A 20 -1.68 10.01 4.37
CA THR A 20 -1.74 10.90 3.20
C THR A 20 -0.43 10.79 2.44
N ILE A 21 -0.47 10.92 1.11
CA ILE A 21 0.75 10.80 0.28
C ILE A 21 1.68 12.01 0.45
N ASP A 22 1.13 13.18 0.75
CA ASP A 22 1.85 14.46 0.86
C ASP A 22 2.84 14.50 2.05
N GLU A 23 2.61 13.66 3.06
CA GLU A 23 3.48 13.47 4.23
C GLU A 23 4.67 12.54 3.95
N TYR A 24 4.81 12.03 2.73
CA TYR A 24 5.93 11.19 2.32
C TYR A 24 6.79 11.84 1.24
N GLU A 25 8.03 11.36 1.13
CA GLU A 25 8.92 11.64 0.00
C GLU A 25 9.15 10.33 -0.77
N ILE A 26 8.72 10.31 -2.03
CA ILE A 26 8.86 9.18 -2.95
C ILE A 26 10.24 9.26 -3.61
N GLY A 27 10.99 8.18 -3.51
CA GLY A 27 12.30 8.01 -4.12
C GLY A 27 12.26 7.19 -5.41
N GLN A 28 13.35 6.48 -5.69
CA GLN A 28 13.52 5.69 -6.92
C GLN A 28 12.53 4.51 -7.00
N ASN A 29 12.08 4.19 -8.22
CA ASN A 29 11.39 2.93 -8.50
C ASN A 29 12.27 1.72 -8.14
N ILE A 30 11.72 0.80 -7.35
CA ILE A 30 12.36 -0.45 -6.92
C ILE A 30 11.98 -1.59 -7.87
N GLY A 31 10.74 -1.56 -8.38
CA GLY A 31 10.24 -2.51 -9.36
C GLY A 31 8.78 -2.22 -9.70
N TYR A 32 8.27 -2.93 -10.70
CA TYR A 32 6.87 -2.86 -11.11
C TYR A 32 6.41 -4.22 -11.62
N GLY A 33 5.10 -4.44 -11.58
CA GLY A 33 4.44 -5.61 -12.16
C GLY A 33 3.16 -5.20 -12.86
N CYS A 34 2.28 -6.16 -13.13
CA CYS A 34 1.03 -5.90 -13.85
C CYS A 34 0.01 -5.10 -13.03
N ASN A 35 0.05 -5.21 -11.69
CA ASN A 35 -0.98 -4.65 -10.81
C ASN A 35 -0.52 -3.43 -10.01
N ALA A 36 0.79 -3.19 -9.93
CA ALA A 36 1.35 -2.17 -9.06
C ALA A 36 2.80 -1.82 -9.44
N ALA A 37 3.22 -0.64 -9.02
CA ALA A 37 4.62 -0.23 -8.96
C ALA A 37 5.07 -0.07 -7.50
N VAL A 38 6.35 -0.30 -7.23
CA VAL A 38 6.95 -0.18 -5.91
C VAL A 38 8.06 0.85 -5.93
N TYR A 39 7.98 1.83 -5.04
CA TYR A 39 8.92 2.93 -4.92
C TYR A 39 9.60 2.95 -3.56
N ALA A 40 10.82 3.46 -3.51
CA ALA A 40 11.48 3.79 -2.26
C ALA A 40 10.71 4.93 -1.57
N LEU A 41 10.56 4.87 -0.24
CA LEU A 41 9.75 5.83 0.51
C LEU A 41 10.43 6.22 1.82
N LYS A 42 10.23 7.47 2.24
CA LYS A 42 10.50 7.93 3.60
C LYS A 42 9.40 8.89 4.04
N VAL A 43 9.16 8.96 5.35
CA VAL A 43 8.30 10.00 5.92
C VAL A 43 9.02 11.34 5.74
N ARG A 44 8.28 12.37 5.33
CA ARG A 44 8.83 13.72 5.21
C ARG A 44 9.06 14.29 6.60
N GLU A 45 10.32 14.42 7.00
CA GLU A 45 10.66 15.13 8.23
C GLU A 45 10.45 16.64 8.00
N VAL A 46 9.60 17.26 8.83
CA VAL A 46 9.57 18.72 8.95
C VAL A 46 10.92 19.13 9.52
N GLN A 47 11.70 19.87 8.73
CA GLN A 47 13.12 20.15 8.94
C GLN A 47 13.47 20.43 10.42
N GLN A 48 14.23 19.52 11.03
CA GLN A 48 15.25 19.91 11.99
C GLN A 48 16.60 19.53 11.39
N THR A 49 17.32 20.56 10.99
CA THR A 49 18.66 20.50 10.41
C THR A 49 19.63 19.80 11.36
N GLY A 50 19.93 18.53 11.11
CA GLY A 50 20.94 17.75 11.85
C GLY A 50 21.93 17.09 10.90
N LYS A 51 23.09 17.71 10.70
CA LYS A 51 24.18 17.26 9.83
C LYS A 51 24.63 15.83 10.17
N SER A 52 24.48 14.87 9.26
CA SER A 52 25.16 13.58 9.34
C SER A 52 26.43 13.57 8.48
N ARG A 53 27.56 13.34 9.14
CA ARG A 53 28.91 13.25 8.53
C ARG A 53 29.02 11.97 7.68
N PRO A 54 29.65 12.00 6.49
CA PRO A 54 29.84 10.80 5.69
C PRO A 54 31.00 9.96 6.25
N SER A 55 30.75 8.69 6.56
CA SER A 55 31.79 7.72 6.90
C SER A 55 32.29 6.99 5.64
N LEU A 56 33.62 6.98 5.48
CA LEU A 56 34.35 6.41 4.35
C LEU A 56 34.63 4.92 4.60
N SER A 57 34.28 4.03 3.66
CA SER A 57 34.92 2.71 3.42
C SER A 57 34.13 1.79 2.45
N THR A 58 34.84 1.42 1.37
CA THR A 58 34.99 0.13 0.66
C THR A 58 33.80 -0.85 0.49
N ASN A 59 32.94 -0.57 -0.51
CA ASN A 59 32.43 -1.50 -1.54
C ASN A 59 31.26 -0.85 -2.31
N PRO A 60 31.44 -0.38 -3.56
CA PRO A 60 30.55 0.61 -4.18
C PRO A 60 29.10 0.14 -4.34
N LEU A 61 28.86 -1.11 -4.76
CA LEU A 61 27.51 -1.59 -5.06
C LEU A 61 26.67 -1.93 -3.81
N ARG A 62 27.30 -2.59 -2.82
CA ARG A 62 26.64 -2.96 -1.55
C ARG A 62 26.52 -1.81 -0.57
N LYS A 63 27.40 -0.80 -0.67
CA LYS A 63 27.28 0.43 0.10
C LYS A 63 26.18 1.32 -0.47
N ALA A 64 26.15 1.54 -1.79
CA ALA A 64 25.09 2.31 -2.44
C ALA A 64 23.69 1.79 -2.11
N ARG A 65 23.47 0.47 -2.13
CA ARG A 65 22.17 -0.13 -1.79
C ARG A 65 21.78 0.06 -0.31
N ARG A 66 22.74 -0.08 0.61
CA ARG A 66 22.52 0.14 2.05
C ARG A 66 22.32 1.62 2.37
N ASP A 67 23.06 2.51 1.73
CA ASP A 67 22.89 3.96 1.85
C ASP A 67 21.52 4.40 1.34
N LEU A 68 21.01 3.79 0.24
CA LEU A 68 19.66 4.02 -0.25
C LEU A 68 18.57 3.48 0.68
N GLN A 69 18.79 2.33 1.33
CA GLN A 69 17.88 1.77 2.34
C GLN A 69 17.88 2.62 3.62
N ASN A 70 19.03 3.18 4.01
CA ASN A 70 19.10 4.11 5.13
C ASN A 70 18.42 5.46 4.79
N LYS A 71 18.54 5.92 3.54
CA LYS A 71 17.87 7.15 3.05
C LYS A 71 16.36 6.96 2.90
N TYR A 72 15.93 5.80 2.42
CA TYR A 72 14.53 5.44 2.20
C TYR A 72 14.26 4.08 2.86
N PRO A 73 13.90 4.08 4.16
CA PRO A 73 13.71 2.87 4.96
C PRO A 73 12.38 2.16 4.67
N LEU A 74 11.47 2.82 3.96
CA LEU A 74 10.15 2.30 3.61
C LEU A 74 10.06 2.02 2.10
N ALA A 75 9.03 1.26 1.75
CA ALA A 75 8.62 1.06 0.37
C ALA A 75 7.14 1.41 0.22
N LEU A 76 6.79 2.06 -0.89
CA LEU A 76 5.43 2.40 -1.27
C LEU A 76 5.02 1.50 -2.42
N LYS A 77 4.01 0.66 -2.23
CA LYS A 77 3.33 -0.05 -3.33
C LYS A 77 2.16 0.81 -3.79
N LEU A 78 2.27 1.36 -4.99
CA LEU A 78 1.25 2.11 -5.70
C LEU A 78 0.45 1.13 -6.55
N MET A 79 -0.83 0.93 -6.23
CA MET A 79 -1.70 0.05 -6.99
C MET A 79 -2.17 0.74 -8.27
N TYR A 80 -2.22 0.02 -9.39
CA TYR A 80 -2.77 0.59 -10.62
C TYR A 80 -4.29 0.60 -10.57
N ASN A 81 -4.88 1.76 -10.83
CA ASN A 81 -6.32 1.91 -10.98
C ASN A 81 -6.65 2.16 -12.46
N PHE A 82 -7.25 1.17 -13.10
CA PHE A 82 -7.72 1.29 -14.50
C PHE A 82 -9.18 1.77 -14.60
N ALA A 83 -9.89 1.88 -13.48
CA ALA A 83 -11.27 2.34 -13.39
C ALA A 83 -11.33 3.73 -12.73
N LEU A 84 -10.51 4.66 -13.24
CA LEU A 84 -10.40 6.01 -12.70
C LEU A 84 -11.69 6.82 -12.85
N ASP A 85 -12.51 6.50 -13.85
CA ASP A 85 -13.82 7.07 -14.15
C ASP A 85 -14.92 6.66 -13.14
N MET A 86 -14.72 5.54 -12.44
CA MET A 86 -15.68 5.00 -11.46
C MET A 86 -15.56 5.64 -10.08
N CYS A 87 -14.38 6.17 -9.73
CA CYS A 87 -14.12 6.72 -8.41
C CYS A 87 -15.06 7.89 -8.04
N PRO A 88 -15.39 8.84 -8.94
CA PRO A 88 -16.40 9.88 -8.67
C PRO A 88 -17.81 9.34 -8.41
N ARG A 89 -18.15 8.14 -8.90
CA ARG A 89 -19.49 7.55 -8.78
C ARG A 89 -19.64 6.64 -7.56
N LEU A 90 -18.60 5.87 -7.24
CA LEU A 90 -18.62 4.82 -6.22
C LEU A 90 -17.81 5.18 -4.96
N GLY A 91 -17.03 6.25 -5.01
CA GLY A 91 -16.13 6.70 -3.94
C GLY A 91 -14.98 5.72 -3.66
N ASP A 92 -14.22 6.01 -2.61
CA ASP A 92 -13.02 5.26 -2.24
C ASP A 92 -13.31 3.80 -1.80
N ASN A 93 -14.56 3.49 -1.42
CA ASN A 93 -14.96 2.14 -1.01
C ASN A 93 -14.74 1.09 -2.11
N TYR A 94 -14.88 1.48 -3.38
CA TYR A 94 -14.59 0.60 -4.51
C TYR A 94 -13.14 0.13 -4.50
N LEU A 95 -12.19 1.03 -4.23
CA LEU A 95 -10.76 0.71 -4.17
C LEU A 95 -10.45 -0.23 -3.00
N TRP A 96 -11.06 0.00 -1.84
CA TRP A 96 -10.94 -0.91 -0.71
C TRP A 96 -11.46 -2.31 -1.01
N ARG A 97 -12.53 -2.43 -1.80
CA ARG A 97 -13.10 -3.72 -2.18
C ARG A 97 -12.30 -4.43 -3.28
N SER A 98 -11.79 -3.70 -4.26
CA SER A 98 -11.06 -4.29 -5.39
C SER A 98 -9.60 -4.63 -5.05
N MET A 99 -8.94 -3.80 -4.24
CA MET A 99 -7.51 -3.93 -3.91
C MET A 99 -7.27 -4.39 -2.47
N GLY A 100 -8.31 -4.53 -1.64
CA GLY A 100 -8.17 -4.84 -0.20
C GLY A 100 -7.57 -6.21 0.12
N ALA A 101 -7.50 -7.14 -0.84
CA ALA A 101 -6.78 -8.40 -0.68
C ALA A 101 -5.27 -8.20 -0.41
N GLU A 102 -4.69 -7.08 -0.84
CA GLU A 102 -3.29 -6.72 -0.56
C GLU A 102 -3.05 -6.38 0.92
N LEU A 103 -4.12 -6.19 1.70
CA LEU A 103 -4.08 -5.80 3.11
C LEU A 103 -4.22 -6.99 4.06
N VAL A 104 -4.28 -8.21 3.54
CA VAL A 104 -4.25 -9.44 4.36
C VAL A 104 -3.10 -9.42 5.41
N PRO A 105 -1.85 -9.01 5.08
CA PRO A 105 -0.76 -8.92 6.06
C PRO A 105 -0.76 -7.64 6.91
N LEU A 106 -1.64 -6.68 6.66
CA LEU A 106 -1.73 -5.46 7.49
C LEU A 106 -2.42 -5.80 8.82
N PRO A 107 -1.78 -5.58 9.98
CA PRO A 107 -2.41 -5.81 11.27
C PRO A 107 -3.60 -4.87 11.47
N GLY A 108 -4.74 -5.41 11.91
CA GLY A 108 -5.96 -4.62 12.11
C GLY A 108 -6.71 -4.27 10.82
N SER A 109 -6.33 -4.82 9.67
CA SER A 109 -7.02 -4.58 8.39
C SER A 109 -8.49 -5.01 8.38
N ALA A 110 -8.89 -5.97 9.22
CA ALA A 110 -10.31 -6.30 9.41
C ALA A 110 -11.15 -5.09 9.87
N GLN A 111 -10.59 -4.21 10.71
CA GLN A 111 -11.31 -3.02 11.17
C GLN A 111 -11.41 -1.98 10.05
N LEU A 112 -10.33 -1.80 9.29
CA LEU A 112 -10.25 -0.87 8.16
C LEU A 112 -11.21 -1.27 7.03
N LEU A 113 -11.34 -2.57 6.77
CA LEU A 113 -12.14 -3.13 5.68
C LEU A 113 -13.54 -3.58 6.13
N ASN A 114 -13.90 -3.35 7.40
CA ASN A 114 -15.18 -3.76 7.95
C ASN A 114 -16.33 -3.10 7.17
N GLY A 115 -17.27 -3.92 6.66
CA GLY A 115 -18.38 -3.45 5.84
C GLY A 115 -18.01 -2.99 4.41
N ARG A 116 -16.71 -2.93 4.07
CA ARG A 116 -16.21 -2.54 2.72
C ARG A 116 -15.88 -3.76 1.86
N MET A 117 -15.41 -4.83 2.50
CA MET A 117 -15.25 -6.14 1.87
C MET A 117 -16.24 -7.11 2.48
N GLY A 118 -16.98 -7.82 1.62
CA GLY A 118 -18.11 -8.69 1.97
C GLY A 118 -18.08 -9.17 3.42
N SER A 119 -18.87 -8.52 4.28
CA SER A 119 -19.00 -8.99 5.65
C SER A 119 -19.76 -10.30 5.61
N ARG A 120 -19.14 -11.38 6.09
CA ARG A 120 -19.89 -12.54 6.54
C ARG A 120 -20.73 -12.08 7.73
N LYS A 121 -21.97 -11.64 7.47
CA LYS A 121 -22.95 -11.58 8.54
C LYS A 121 -23.18 -13.02 8.96
N ASN A 122 -22.95 -13.31 10.23
CA ASN A 122 -23.35 -14.55 10.87
C ASN A 122 -24.88 -14.53 10.96
N THR A 123 -25.54 -14.60 9.82
CA THR A 123 -26.99 -14.77 9.76
C THR A 123 -27.21 -16.26 9.62
N ASP A 124 -27.71 -16.85 10.69
CA ASP A 124 -28.47 -18.09 10.68
C ASP A 124 -29.73 -17.91 9.82
N LEU A 125 -29.57 -17.59 8.53
CA LEU A 125 -30.67 -17.53 7.59
C LEU A 125 -30.90 -18.96 7.08
N PRO A 126 -32.09 -19.53 7.30
CA PRO A 126 -32.40 -20.87 6.85
C PRO A 126 -32.26 -20.95 5.33
N LEU A 127 -31.58 -22.01 4.88
CA LEU A 127 -31.46 -22.44 3.49
C LEU A 127 -32.84 -22.55 2.84
N PHE A 128 -33.35 -21.45 2.28
CA PHE A 128 -34.52 -21.50 1.42
C PHE A 128 -34.37 -20.51 0.26
N TYR A 129 -34.53 -21.06 -0.94
CA TYR A 129 -34.45 -20.45 -2.29
C TYR A 129 -33.06 -20.28 -2.94
N GLY A 130 -32.66 -21.34 -3.65
CA GLY A 130 -32.41 -21.35 -5.10
C GLY A 130 -31.53 -20.26 -5.72
N GLU A 131 -30.32 -20.69 -6.14
CA GLU A 131 -29.52 -20.17 -7.27
C GLU A 131 -28.93 -18.75 -7.22
N PHE A 132 -29.21 -17.90 -6.24
CA PHE A 132 -28.65 -16.53 -6.17
C PHE A 132 -27.81 -16.21 -4.93
N VAL A 133 -27.31 -17.23 -4.19
CA VAL A 133 -26.63 -17.03 -2.89
C VAL A 133 -25.10 -17.14 -2.91
N ASP A 134 -24.45 -17.48 -4.03
CA ASP A 134 -23.00 -17.75 -4.03
C ASP A 134 -22.10 -16.51 -4.13
N PHE A 135 -22.58 -15.37 -4.63
CA PHE A 135 -21.69 -14.22 -4.88
C PHE A 135 -21.35 -13.42 -3.61
N ALA A 136 -22.21 -13.43 -2.60
CA ALA A 136 -22.00 -12.73 -1.33
C ALA A 136 -21.16 -13.54 -0.32
N LEU A 137 -21.10 -14.87 -0.47
CA LEU A 137 -20.35 -15.79 0.39
C LEU A 137 -18.86 -15.92 0.00
N PHE A 138 -18.49 -15.55 -1.24
CA PHE A 138 -17.18 -15.93 -1.80
C PHE A 138 -15.99 -15.04 -1.40
N PHE A 139 -16.21 -13.85 -0.82
CA PHE A 139 -15.11 -12.96 -0.41
C PHE A 139 -15.21 -12.58 1.08
N SER A 140 -15.12 -13.60 1.95
CA SER A 140 -14.84 -13.36 3.36
C SER A 140 -13.35 -12.99 3.50
N PHE A 141 -13.09 -11.70 3.73
CA PHE A 141 -11.73 -11.25 4.04
C PHE A 141 -11.25 -11.87 5.35
N ARG A 142 -10.09 -12.53 5.31
CA ARG A 142 -9.45 -13.11 6.49
C ARG A 142 -8.04 -12.51 6.60
N PRO A 143 -7.83 -11.51 7.45
CA PRO A 143 -6.49 -10.98 7.66
C PRO A 143 -5.64 -12.02 8.39
N LEU A 144 -4.32 -11.87 8.27
CA LEU A 144 -3.39 -12.61 9.09
C LEU A 144 -3.58 -12.22 10.57
N PRO A 145 -3.62 -13.21 11.49
CA PRO A 145 -3.94 -12.96 12.89
C PRO A 145 -2.85 -12.15 13.60
N ASP A 146 -1.58 -12.42 13.30
CA ASP A 146 -0.43 -11.78 13.94
C ASP A 146 0.73 -11.54 12.97
N PHE A 147 1.66 -10.68 13.40
CA PHE A 147 2.91 -10.44 12.70
C PHE A 147 3.79 -11.71 12.67
N HIS A 148 4.45 -11.95 11.54
CA HIS A 148 5.42 -13.02 11.39
C HIS A 148 6.67 -12.52 10.65
N PRO A 149 7.90 -12.87 11.09
CA PRO A 149 9.15 -12.35 10.50
C PRO A 149 9.37 -12.73 9.03
N ASN A 150 8.78 -13.84 8.57
CA ASN A 150 8.87 -14.28 7.17
C ASN A 150 7.69 -13.79 6.30
N ILE A 151 6.85 -12.89 6.82
CA ILE A 151 5.75 -12.27 6.07
C ILE A 151 6.09 -10.78 5.91
N VAL A 152 5.75 -10.22 4.75
CA VAL A 152 5.95 -8.80 4.47
C VAL A 152 5.30 -7.95 5.56
N ARG A 153 6.03 -6.95 6.05
CA ARG A 153 5.53 -6.04 7.07
C ARG A 153 4.86 -4.85 6.41
N VAL A 154 3.53 -4.91 6.33
CA VAL A 154 2.70 -3.75 5.95
C VAL A 154 2.47 -2.89 7.19
N LEU A 155 2.69 -1.58 7.05
CA LEU A 155 2.68 -0.61 8.13
C LEU A 155 1.38 0.20 8.15
N THR A 156 0.97 0.68 6.98
CA THR A 156 -0.31 1.35 6.77
C THR A 156 -0.74 1.21 5.31
N ALA A 157 -2.02 1.45 5.06
CA ALA A 157 -2.57 1.59 3.73
C ALA A 157 -3.63 2.68 3.72
N PHE A 158 -3.71 3.41 2.62
CA PHE A 158 -4.63 4.52 2.44
C PHE A 158 -4.97 4.71 0.96
N VAL A 159 -6.06 5.43 0.70
CA VAL A 159 -6.47 5.85 -0.65
C VAL A 159 -6.22 7.34 -0.76
N ASP A 160 -5.53 7.75 -1.80
CA ASP A 160 -5.22 9.17 -2.04
C ASP A 160 -5.06 9.43 -3.55
N ARG A 161 -4.79 10.68 -3.91
CA ARG A 161 -4.52 11.14 -5.27
C ARG A 161 -3.27 10.46 -5.82
N MET A 162 -3.37 9.95 -7.04
CA MET A 162 -2.29 9.28 -7.75
C MET A 162 -1.29 10.33 -8.28
N PRO A 163 -0.04 10.36 -7.79
CA PRO A 163 0.97 11.27 -8.33
C PRO A 163 1.45 10.79 -9.70
N ILE A 164 1.72 11.73 -10.60
CA ILE A 164 2.37 11.44 -11.89
C ILE A 164 3.88 11.50 -11.67
N LEU A 165 4.51 10.33 -11.62
CA LEU A 165 5.96 10.20 -11.48
C LEU A 165 6.61 10.21 -12.87
N GLU A 166 7.79 10.80 -13.00
CA GLU A 166 8.46 10.95 -14.31
C GLU A 166 8.86 9.59 -14.92
N ASP A 167 9.31 8.65 -14.09
CA ASP A 167 9.66 7.30 -14.52
C ASP A 167 8.45 6.45 -14.91
N ALA A 168 7.27 6.76 -14.36
CA ALA A 168 6.03 6.06 -14.64
C ALA A 168 5.61 6.15 -16.10
N LYS A 169 5.90 7.27 -16.77
CA LYS A 169 5.59 7.49 -18.20
C LYS A 169 6.29 6.47 -19.10
N LEU A 170 7.44 5.94 -18.67
CA LEU A 170 8.19 4.91 -19.39
C LEU A 170 7.86 3.51 -18.88
N ALA A 171 7.67 3.35 -17.56
CA ALA A 171 7.49 2.03 -16.94
C ALA A 171 6.07 1.46 -17.08
N TYR A 172 5.04 2.30 -16.97
CA TYR A 172 3.63 1.89 -16.98
C TYR A 172 2.71 3.00 -17.55
N PRO A 173 2.91 3.45 -18.80
CA PRO A 173 2.13 4.55 -19.39
C PRO A 173 0.62 4.30 -19.36
N ASP A 174 0.18 3.06 -19.57
CA ASP A 174 -1.23 2.70 -19.64
C ASP A 174 -1.95 2.70 -18.28
N ALA A 175 -1.21 2.71 -17.17
CA ALA A 175 -1.80 2.81 -15.84
C ALA A 175 -1.92 4.26 -15.35
N LEU A 176 -1.42 5.24 -16.12
CA LEU A 176 -1.48 6.65 -15.76
C LEU A 176 -2.84 7.28 -16.10
N PRO A 177 -3.28 8.29 -15.34
CA PRO A 177 -4.55 8.98 -15.58
C PRO A 177 -4.61 9.76 -16.90
N ASN A 178 -3.45 10.04 -17.49
CA ASN A 178 -3.32 10.71 -18.78
C ASN A 178 -3.16 9.73 -19.95
N ALA A 179 -3.37 8.43 -19.73
CA ALA A 179 -3.26 7.45 -20.78
C ALA A 179 -4.27 7.73 -21.92
N PRO A 180 -3.91 7.51 -23.19
CA PRO A 180 -4.70 7.95 -24.33
C PRO A 180 -6.11 7.36 -24.43
N PHE A 181 -6.34 6.21 -23.79
CA PHE A 181 -7.63 5.52 -23.82
C PHE A 181 -8.67 6.15 -22.88
N TYR A 182 -8.25 7.01 -21.93
CA TYR A 182 -9.20 7.79 -21.16
C TYR A 182 -9.72 8.92 -22.04
N GLU A 183 -10.91 8.73 -22.61
CA GLU A 183 -11.62 9.75 -23.41
C GLU A 183 -12.11 10.95 -22.55
N MET A 184 -11.84 10.94 -21.24
CA MET A 184 -12.29 11.95 -20.28
C MET A 184 -11.11 12.43 -19.41
N ILE A 185 -11.12 13.73 -19.09
CA ILE A 185 -10.16 14.32 -18.14
C ILE A 185 -10.58 13.93 -16.72
N ILE A 186 -9.72 13.18 -16.04
CA ILE A 186 -9.90 12.81 -14.64
C ILE A 186 -9.22 13.87 -13.76
N ASN A 187 -10.01 14.73 -13.11
CA ASN A 187 -9.48 15.84 -12.31
C ASN A 187 -8.74 15.38 -11.04
N GLU A 188 -9.20 14.30 -10.41
CA GLU A 188 -8.61 13.76 -9.18
C GLU A 188 -8.50 12.23 -9.25
N PRO A 189 -7.51 11.70 -9.99
CA PRO A 189 -7.30 10.27 -10.07
C PRO A 189 -6.87 9.76 -8.70
N ARG A 190 -7.59 8.77 -8.16
CA ARG A 190 -7.30 8.18 -6.84
C ARG A 190 -6.88 6.72 -6.99
N THR A 191 -5.98 6.30 -6.11
CA THR A 191 -5.58 4.89 -6.01
C THR A 191 -5.22 4.49 -4.58
N MET A 192 -5.07 3.19 -4.35
CA MET A 192 -4.61 2.65 -3.08
C MET A 192 -3.08 2.63 -3.00
N PHE A 193 -2.59 3.08 -1.85
CA PHE A 193 -1.20 3.01 -1.45
C PHE A 193 -1.03 2.05 -0.30
N VAL A 194 0.02 1.22 -0.36
CA VAL A 194 0.40 0.30 0.71
C VAL A 194 1.84 0.61 1.12
N VAL A 195 2.01 1.03 2.37
CA VAL A 195 3.32 1.36 2.93
C VAL A 195 3.87 0.14 3.63
N MET A 196 5.09 -0.27 3.24
CA MET A 196 5.75 -1.47 3.71
C MET A 196 7.14 -1.15 4.25
N LYS A 197 7.65 -2.02 5.12
CA LYS A 197 9.08 -2.01 5.47
C LYS A 197 9.91 -2.50 4.27
N ARG A 198 11.08 -1.88 4.04
CA ARG A 198 12.04 -2.25 2.99
C ARG A 198 13.11 -3.24 3.47
#